data_AF-A0A7C6WSX4-F1
#
_entry.id   AF-A0A7C6WSX4-F1
#
_cell.length_a   1.000
_cell.length_b   1.000
_cell.length_c   1.000
_cell.angle_alpha   90.00
_cell.angle_beta   90.00
_cell.angle_gamma   90.00
#
_symmetry.space_group_name_H-M   'P 1'
#
loop_
_entity.id
_entity.type
_entity.pdbx_description
1 polymer ?
#
loop_
_entity_poly.entity_id
_entity_poly.type
_entity_poly.pdbx_seq_one_letter_code
_entity_poly.pdbx_strand_id
1 'polypeptide(L)'
;MVGNSFGRIFKVTTCGESYAGGFRKNLDIPKELFGGLMTIVDGVPPGIKLTAEFVQNELDKRKPGASKLDTPRKERDKVYIFSGVMEDDL
;
A
#
# COMPACT_ATOMS: atom_id res chain seq x y z
N MET A 1 12.74 16.26 0.39
CA MET A 1 12.60 15.80 -1.02
C MET A 1 11.43 16.54 -1.64
N VAL A 2 11.52 16.95 -2.90
CA VAL A 2 10.47 17.76 -3.55
C VAL A 2 9.60 16.86 -4.42
N GLY A 3 8.29 16.86 -4.15
CA GLY A 3 7.28 16.19 -4.96
C GLY A 3 6.97 14.77 -4.49
N ASN A 4 5.87 14.62 -3.76
CA ASN A 4 5.30 13.33 -3.39
C ASN A 4 3.91 13.10 -4.03
N SER A 5 3.50 13.99 -4.92
CA SER A 5 2.22 13.92 -5.63
C SER A 5 2.44 13.88 -7.14
N PHE A 6 1.69 13.02 -7.81
CA PHE A 6 1.65 12.90 -9.27
C PHE A 6 0.21 12.95 -9.77
N GLY A 7 -0.05 13.70 -10.85
CA GLY A 7 -1.37 13.83 -11.46
C GLY A 7 -2.13 15.13 -11.14
N ARG A 8 -3.31 15.29 -11.76
CA ARG A 8 -4.16 16.49 -11.66
C ARG A 8 -5.56 16.15 -11.14
N ILE A 9 -6.36 15.45 -11.95
CA ILE A 9 -7.71 14.99 -11.61
C ILE A 9 -7.62 13.65 -10.89
N PHE A 10 -7.05 12.65 -11.57
CA PHE A 10 -6.55 11.44 -10.92
C PHE A 10 -5.18 11.77 -10.33
N LYS A 11 -5.07 11.77 -9.00
CA LYS A 11 -3.86 12.20 -8.29
C LYS A 11 -3.45 11.14 -7.28
N VAL A 12 -2.16 10.83 -7.27
CA VAL A 12 -1.55 9.91 -6.31
C VAL A 12 -0.58 10.69 -5.44
N THR A 13 -0.75 10.62 -4.13
CA THR A 13 0.15 11.24 -3.14
C THR A 13 0.71 10.18 -2.21
N THR A 14 2.03 10.09 -2.07
CA THR A 14 2.70 9.04 -1.26
C THR A 14 3.47 9.63 -0.08
N CYS A 15 3.71 8.83 0.95
CA CYS A 15 4.65 9.16 2.03
C CYS A 15 5.12 7.89 2.75
N GLY A 16 6.10 8.05 3.66
CA GLY A 16 6.68 6.95 4.43
C GLY A 16 8.11 6.62 4.02
N GLU A 17 8.82 5.94 4.93
CA GLU A 17 10.19 5.49 4.73
C GLU A 17 10.24 3.96 4.79
N SER A 18 11.20 3.33 4.10
CA SER A 18 11.34 1.87 4.07
C SER A 18 11.79 1.26 5.40
N TYR A 19 12.34 2.08 6.31
CA TYR A 19 12.94 1.66 7.58
C TYR A 19 12.18 2.16 8.81
N ALA A 20 11.18 3.03 8.63
CA ALA A 20 10.38 3.57 9.72
C ALA A 20 8.95 3.03 9.63
N GLY A 21 8.40 2.63 10.78
CA GLY A 21 6.99 2.31 10.90
C GLY A 21 6.16 3.56 11.08
N GLY A 22 4.95 3.60 10.49
CA GLY A 22 4.05 4.76 10.56
C GLY A 22 3.57 5.02 11.99
N PHE A 23 3.47 3.95 12.77
CA PHE A 23 3.20 3.98 14.19
C PHE A 23 4.44 3.49 14.97
N ARG A 24 4.74 4.12 16.11
CA ARG A 24 5.84 3.68 16.97
C ARG A 24 5.59 2.23 17.42
N LYS A 25 6.62 1.38 17.37
CA LYS A 25 6.60 -0.06 17.74
C LYS A 25 6.00 -0.39 19.12
N ASN A 26 5.74 0.61 19.96
CA ASN A 26 5.28 0.48 21.34
C ASN A 26 3.80 0.88 21.52
N LEU A 27 3.06 1.08 20.43
CA LEU A 27 1.61 1.30 20.48
C LEU A 27 0.89 -0.06 20.47
N ASP A 28 -0.21 -0.17 21.20
CA ASP A 28 -1.09 -1.34 21.23
C ASP A 28 -1.93 -1.41 19.95
N ILE A 29 -1.26 -1.64 18.82
CA ILE A 29 -1.88 -1.77 17.50
C ILE A 29 -1.45 -3.09 16.84
N PRO A 30 -2.26 -3.64 15.92
CA PRO A 30 -1.89 -4.81 15.13
C PRO A 30 -0.50 -4.65 14.47
N LYS A 31 0.33 -5.70 14.54
CA LYS A 31 1.71 -5.68 14.03
C LYS A 31 1.80 -5.45 12.53
N GLU A 32 0.73 -5.79 11.82
CA GLU A 32 0.60 -5.63 10.38
C GLU A 32 0.50 -4.15 9.98
N LEU A 33 0.09 -3.28 10.91
CA LEU A 33 0.05 -1.83 10.74
C LEU A 33 1.37 -1.15 11.12
N PHE A 34 2.44 -1.92 11.40
CA PHE A 34 3.76 -1.34 11.67
C PHE A 34 4.43 -0.77 10.42
N GLY A 35 3.90 -1.00 9.22
CA GLY A 35 4.38 -0.36 8.00
C GLY A 35 4.26 1.16 8.07
N GLY A 36 5.20 1.89 7.45
CA GLY A 36 5.17 3.35 7.38
C GLY A 36 4.79 3.92 6.02
N LEU A 37 4.63 3.08 5.01
CA LEU A 37 4.29 3.50 3.66
C LEU A 37 2.79 3.77 3.56
N MET A 38 2.43 4.94 3.03
CA MET A 38 1.05 5.35 2.82
C MET A 38 0.87 5.96 1.43
N THR A 39 -0.33 5.85 0.89
CA THR A 39 -0.70 6.44 -0.39
C THR A 39 -2.16 6.88 -0.36
N ILE A 40 -2.42 8.08 -0.86
CA ILE A 40 -3.75 8.63 -1.11
C ILE A 40 -3.94 8.68 -2.63
N VAL A 41 -5.07 8.17 -3.10
CA VAL A 41 -5.44 8.19 -4.52
C VAL A 41 -6.77 8.95 -4.66
N ASP A 42 -6.71 10.12 -5.27
CA ASP A 42 -7.85 11.01 -5.48
C ASP A 42 -8.43 10.87 -6.89
N GLY A 43 -9.71 11.22 -7.04
CA GLY A 43 -10.36 11.36 -8.34
C GLY A 43 -10.83 10.04 -8.98
N VAL A 44 -10.89 8.96 -8.19
CA VAL A 44 -11.50 7.69 -8.61
C VAL A 44 -13.03 7.87 -8.65
N PRO A 45 -13.70 7.60 -9.77
CA PRO A 45 -15.17 7.62 -9.84
C PRO A 45 -15.79 6.56 -8.91
N PRO A 46 -17.00 6.82 -8.35
CA PRO A 46 -17.71 5.83 -7.55
C PRO A 46 -18.20 4.64 -8.39
N GLY A 47 -18.50 3.52 -7.73
CA GLY A 47 -19.05 2.31 -8.36
C GLY A 47 -18.01 1.37 -9.00
N ILE A 48 -16.72 1.72 -8.92
CA ILE A 48 -15.63 0.83 -9.31
C ILE A 48 -15.32 -0.10 -8.13
N LYS A 49 -15.50 -1.41 -8.31
CA LYS A 49 -15.17 -2.40 -7.29
C LYS A 49 -13.64 -2.46 -7.12
N LEU A 50 -13.18 -2.25 -5.89
CA LEU A 50 -11.77 -2.31 -5.51
C LEU A 50 -11.66 -2.98 -4.15
N THR A 51 -10.93 -4.09 -4.06
CA THR A 51 -10.71 -4.84 -2.82
C THR A 51 -9.24 -4.86 -2.45
N ALA A 52 -8.93 -5.04 -1.16
CA ALA A 52 -7.55 -5.20 -0.70
C ALA A 52 -6.85 -6.40 -1.37
N GLU A 53 -7.58 -7.49 -1.61
CA GLU A 53 -7.08 -8.69 -2.31
C GLU A 53 -6.65 -8.40 -3.74
N PHE A 54 -7.44 -7.61 -4.48
CA PHE A 54 -7.08 -7.19 -5.82
C PHE A 54 -5.76 -6.43 -5.84
N VAL A 55 -5.62 -5.44 -4.94
CA VAL A 55 -4.40 -4.64 -4.83
C VAL A 55 -3.22 -5.50 -4.37
N GLN A 56 -3.44 -6.43 -3.44
CA GLN A 56 -2.42 -7.36 -2.95
C GLN A 56 -1.91 -8.27 -4.07
N ASN A 57 -2.79 -8.77 -4.94
CA ASN A 57 -2.40 -9.59 -6.08
C ASN A 57 -1.49 -8.81 -7.06
N GLU A 58 -1.80 -7.54 -7.31
CA GLU A 58 -0.93 -6.67 -8.12
C GLU A 58 0.40 -6.36 -7.42
N LEU A 59 0.39 -6.18 -6.09
CA LEU A 59 1.60 -5.98 -5.29
C LEU A 59 2.49 -7.23 -5.31
N ASP A 60 1.89 -8.42 -5.21
CA ASP A 60 2.58 -9.71 -5.14
C ASP A 60 3.34 -10.03 -6.43
N LYS A 61 2.90 -9.51 -7.59
CA LYS A 61 3.66 -9.60 -8.85
C LYS A 61 5.03 -8.91 -8.78
N ARG A 62 5.23 -7.98 -7.84
CA ARG A 62 6.51 -7.28 -7.64
C ARG A 62 7.46 -8.05 -6.72
N LYS A 63 6.98 -9.10 -6.04
CA LYS A 63 7.80 -9.85 -5.09
C LYS A 63 8.91 -10.60 -5.83
N PRO A 64 10.18 -10.42 -5.44
CA PRO A 64 11.26 -11.25 -5.97
C PRO A 64 11.12 -12.68 -5.43
N GLY A 65 11.61 -13.66 -6.21
CA GLY A 65 11.61 -15.07 -5.83
C GLY A 65 10.72 -15.97 -6.71
N ALA A 66 10.27 -15.46 -7.85
CA ALA A 66 9.58 -16.25 -8.87
C ALA A 66 10.57 -17.08 -9.71
N SER A 67 11.82 -16.61 -9.83
CA SER A 67 12.90 -17.26 -10.56
C SER A 67 14.11 -17.52 -9.66
N LYS A 68 14.94 -18.50 -10.05
CA LYS A 68 16.25 -18.77 -9.43
C LYS A 68 17.24 -17.61 -9.57
N LEU A 69 16.96 -16.65 -10.46
CA LEU A 69 17.77 -15.45 -10.67
C LEU A 69 17.36 -14.28 -9.78
N ASP A 70 16.24 -14.38 -9.07
CA ASP A 70 15.72 -13.29 -8.27
C ASP A 70 16.46 -13.18 -6.94
N THR A 71 16.39 -11.99 -6.33
CA THR A 71 16.95 -11.77 -5.00
C THR A 71 16.25 -12.64 -3.95
N PRO A 72 16.96 -13.09 -2.90
CA PRO A 72 16.39 -13.94 -1.84
C PRO A 72 15.45 -13.19 -0.88
N ARG A 73 15.15 -11.92 -1.15
CA ARG A 73 14.41 -11.04 -0.25
C ARG A 73 12.95 -11.48 -0.19
N LYS A 74 12.43 -11.73 1.02
CA LYS A 74 11.02 -12.06 1.23
C LYS A 74 10.27 -10.77 1.56
N GLU A 75 9.84 -10.06 0.53
CA GLU A 75 8.93 -8.91 0.64
C GLU A 75 7.56 -9.44 1.14
N ARG A 76 7.18 -9.10 2.37
CA ARG A 76 5.91 -9.55 3.00
C ARG A 76 4.88 -8.42 3.09
N ASP A 77 5.06 -7.40 2.26
CA ASP A 77 4.23 -6.20 2.28
C ASP A 77 2.75 -6.57 2.14
N LYS A 78 1.97 -6.00 3.06
CA LYS A 78 0.52 -6.12 3.09
C LYS A 78 -0.09 -4.75 2.82
N VAL A 79 -1.07 -4.73 1.93
CA VAL A 79 -1.86 -3.53 1.66
C VAL A 79 -3.08 -3.50 2.55
N TYR A 80 -3.41 -2.32 3.04
CA TYR A 80 -4.61 -2.03 3.82
C TYR A 80 -5.31 -0.84 3.18
N ILE A 81 -6.61 -0.97 2.90
CA ILE A 81 -7.44 0.12 2.42
C ILE A 81 -8.09 0.77 3.64
N PHE A 82 -7.77 2.03 3.90
CA PHE A 82 -8.32 2.77 5.05
C PHE A 82 -9.65 3.46 4.75
N SER A 83 -9.89 3.81 3.48
CA SER A 83 -11.07 4.56 3.05
C SER A 83 -11.27 4.48 1.53
N GLY A 84 -12.43 4.98 1.06
CA GLY A 84 -12.71 5.16 -0.36
C GLY A 84 -13.35 3.96 -1.08
N VAL A 85 -13.62 2.88 -0.35
CA VAL A 85 -14.34 1.69 -0.84
C VAL A 85 -15.60 1.46 0.01
N MET A 86 -16.50 0.59 -0.47
CA MET A 86 -17.72 0.22 0.25
C MET A 86 -17.39 -0.70 1.45
N GLU A 87 -18.30 -0.77 2.42
CA GLU A 87 -18.10 -1.57 3.65
C GLU A 87 -17.81 -3.05 3.35
N ASP A 88 -18.43 -3.62 2.32
CA ASP A 88 -18.24 -5.01 1.89
C ASP A 88 -16.92 -5.26 1.12
N ASP A 89 -16.16 -4.21 0.78
CA ASP A 89 -14.94 -4.27 -0.03
C ASP A 89 -13.64 -3.95 0.77
N LEU A 90 -13.76 -3.68 2.08
CA LEU A 90 -12.65 -3.38 3.00
C LEU A 90 -11.82 -4.61 3.38
#